data_AF-A0A8B7JZA7-F1
#
_entry.id   AF-A0A8B7JZA7-F1
#
_cell.length_a   1.000
_cell.length_b   1.000
_cell.length_c   1.000
_cell.angle_alpha   90.00
_cell.angle_beta   90.00
_cell.angle_gamma   90.00
#
_symmetry.space_group_name_H-M   'P 1'
#
loop_
_entity.id
_entity.type
_entity.pdbx_description
1 polymer ?
#
loop_
_entity_poly.entity_id
_entity_poly.type
_entity_poly.pdbx_seq_one_letter_code
_entity_poly.pdbx_strand_id
1 'polypeptide(L)'
;MSLCHCAVKHSESDMEGCCFSAGGGLKVCLHWSGEEEQERCRTYAQGTLSAEEICIDIARRIGITPLCYSLFALYDTQSRIWLPPNHVFKISKDTNLNLLFRLR
;
A
#
# COMPACT_ATOMS: atom_id res chain seq x y z
N MET A 1 -25.00 -15.38 -22.98
CA MET A 1 -24.01 -16.47 -22.87
C MET A 1 -23.12 -16.14 -21.69
N SER A 2 -23.37 -16.76 -20.54
CA SER A 2 -22.71 -16.48 -19.26
C SER A 2 -21.93 -17.72 -18.83
N LEU A 3 -20.62 -17.59 -18.65
CA LEU A 3 -19.68 -18.46 -17.93
C LEU A 3 -18.45 -17.55 -17.61
N CYS A 4 -17.80 -17.51 -16.45
CA CYS A 4 -17.52 -18.54 -15.47
C CYS A 4 -17.34 -17.92 -14.06
N HIS A 5 -17.90 -18.54 -13.03
CA HIS A 5 -17.53 -18.30 -11.63
C HIS A 5 -16.31 -19.16 -11.27
N CYS A 6 -15.19 -18.54 -10.91
CA CYS A 6 -14.13 -19.22 -10.16
C CYS A 6 -14.34 -18.94 -8.66
N ALA A 7 -14.85 -19.93 -7.94
CA ALA A 7 -14.92 -19.91 -6.49
C ALA A 7 -13.54 -20.31 -5.92
N VAL A 8 -12.72 -19.31 -5.59
CA VAL A 8 -11.57 -19.51 -4.72
C VAL A 8 -12.03 -19.23 -3.29
N LYS A 9 -12.14 -20.30 -2.50
CA LYS A 9 -12.22 -20.19 -1.03
C LYS A 9 -10.86 -19.71 -0.55
N HIS A 10 -10.80 -18.48 -0.05
CA HIS A 10 -9.62 -17.99 0.65
C HIS A 10 -9.95 -17.90 2.12
N SER A 11 -9.12 -18.57 2.92
CA SER A 11 -9.16 -18.62 4.37
C SER A 11 -9.25 -17.22 4.97
N GLU A 12 -10.20 -17.06 5.89
CA GLU A 12 -10.28 -15.91 6.79
C GLU A 12 -9.04 -15.92 7.69
N SER A 13 -8.11 -15.01 7.42
CA SER A 13 -7.21 -14.49 8.44
C SER A 13 -7.64 -13.05 8.67
N ASP A 14 -8.39 -12.84 9.76
CA ASP A 14 -8.68 -11.52 10.33
C ASP A 14 -7.36 -10.75 10.50
N MET A 15 -7.10 -9.82 9.59
CA MET A 15 -6.21 -8.72 9.86
C MET A 15 -7.11 -7.51 10.08
N GLU A 16 -7.28 -7.19 11.37
CA GLU A 16 -8.03 -6.05 11.88
C GLU A 16 -7.89 -4.84 10.96
N GLY A 17 -9.05 -4.40 10.45
CA GLY A 17 -9.17 -3.17 9.69
C GLY A 17 -8.62 -2.01 10.51
N CYS A 18 -7.55 -1.39 10.03
CA CYS A 18 -7.01 -0.19 10.64
C CYS A 18 -8.04 0.94 10.51
N CYS A 19 -8.60 1.33 11.65
CA CYS A 19 -9.56 2.42 11.79
C CYS A 19 -9.03 3.72 11.19
N PHE A 20 -9.83 4.36 10.36
CA PHE A 20 -9.61 5.73 9.90
C PHE A 20 -9.70 6.68 11.10
N SER A 21 -8.56 7.01 11.68
CA SER A 21 -8.45 8.14 12.59
C SER A 21 -7.81 9.28 11.81
N ALA A 22 -8.33 10.50 11.96
CA ALA A 22 -7.72 11.74 11.48
C ALA A 22 -6.40 12.09 12.22
N GLY A 23 -5.65 11.07 12.65
CA GLY A 23 -4.36 11.15 13.33
C GLY A 23 -3.24 10.77 12.35
N GLY A 24 -2.04 11.30 12.59
CA GLY A 24 -0.89 11.09 11.72
C GLY A 24 -0.58 9.62 11.43
N GLY A 25 0.15 9.41 10.34
CA GLY A 25 0.63 8.12 9.89
C GLY A 25 1.40 8.23 8.58
N LEU A 26 1.73 7.06 8.01
CA LEU A 26 2.29 6.93 6.68
C LEU A 26 1.15 6.69 5.68
N LYS A 27 0.89 7.65 4.79
CA LYS A 27 -0.08 7.54 3.70
C LYS A 27 0.64 7.17 2.40
N VAL A 28 0.20 6.11 1.74
CA VAL A 28 0.74 5.65 0.45
C VAL A 28 -0.37 5.62 -0.58
N CYS A 29 -0.23 6.38 -1.66
CA CYS A 29 -1.25 6.54 -2.68
C CYS A 29 -0.84 5.94 -4.02
N LEU A 30 -1.79 5.35 -4.74
CA LEU A 30 -1.59 4.90 -6.11
C LEU A 30 -1.50 6.09 -7.07
N HIS A 31 -0.68 5.98 -8.10
CA HIS A 31 -0.57 7.02 -9.13
C HIS A 31 -1.77 7.11 -10.10
N TRP A 32 -2.67 6.11 -10.14
CA TRP A 32 -3.75 6.04 -11.12
C TRP A 32 -4.99 6.89 -10.79
N SER A 33 -5.45 7.73 -11.74
CA SER A 33 -6.59 8.65 -11.59
C SER A 33 -7.97 7.95 -11.51
N GLY A 34 -8.29 7.34 -10.37
CA GLY A 34 -9.65 6.92 -10.01
C GLY A 34 -10.37 7.96 -9.14
N GLU A 35 -11.71 7.94 -9.16
CA GLU A 35 -12.60 8.98 -8.62
C GLU A 35 -12.65 9.04 -7.07
N GLU A 36 -12.24 7.97 -6.36
CA GLU A 36 -12.35 7.90 -4.90
C GLU A 36 -10.99 7.80 -4.18
N GLU A 37 -10.70 8.76 -3.30
CA GLU A 37 -9.43 8.86 -2.57
C GLU A 37 -9.24 7.73 -1.54
N GLN A 38 -10.34 7.19 -1.01
CA GLN A 38 -10.35 6.11 0.00
C GLN A 38 -10.00 4.74 -0.58
N GLU A 39 -10.26 4.53 -1.87
CA GLU A 39 -9.86 3.30 -2.58
C GLU A 39 -8.40 3.36 -3.04
N ARG A 40 -7.85 4.57 -3.16
CA ARG A 40 -6.56 4.82 -3.81
C ARG A 40 -5.38 4.97 -2.85
N CYS A 41 -5.64 5.26 -1.59
CA CYS A 41 -4.60 5.48 -0.60
C CYS A 41 -4.72 4.49 0.56
N ARG A 42 -3.58 4.02 1.06
CA ARG A 42 -3.46 3.19 2.25
C ARG A 42 -2.71 3.96 3.33
N THR A 43 -3.28 3.97 4.53
CA THR A 43 -2.69 4.65 5.69
C THR A 43 -2.26 3.63 6.72
N TYR A 44 -1.03 3.76 7.20
CA TYR A 44 -0.50 2.98 8.31
C TYR A 44 -0.36 3.92 9.50
N ALA A 45 -1.03 3.60 10.62
CA ALA A 45 -1.12 4.49 11.79
C ALA A 45 0.02 4.27 12.81
N GLN A 46 0.54 3.06 12.90
CA GLN A 46 1.63 2.72 13.82
C GLN A 46 2.37 1.45 13.38
N GLY A 47 3.62 1.30 13.79
CA GLY A 47 4.40 0.08 13.61
C GLY A 47 5.74 0.32 12.93
N THR A 48 6.45 -0.76 12.66
CA THR A 48 7.70 -0.73 11.90
C THR A 48 7.51 -1.59 10.65
N LEU A 49 7.62 -0.96 9.47
CA LEU A 49 7.42 -1.62 8.18
C LEU A 49 8.53 -1.24 7.22
N SER A 50 8.95 -2.17 6.40
CA SER A 50 9.83 -1.91 5.25
C SER A 50 9.05 -1.40 4.04
N ALA A 51 9.74 -0.70 3.14
CA ALA A 51 9.19 -0.29 1.86
C ALA A 51 8.74 -1.49 1.02
N GLU A 52 9.47 -2.61 1.08
CA GLU A 52 9.09 -3.86 0.44
C GLU A 52 7.77 -4.42 0.98
N GLU A 53 7.61 -4.52 2.31
CA GLU A 53 6.37 -5.01 2.93
C GLU A 53 5.15 -4.17 2.52
N ILE A 54 5.32 -2.84 2.50
CA ILE A 54 4.28 -1.89 2.06
C ILE A 54 3.98 -2.09 0.57
N CYS A 55 5.00 -2.19 -0.28
CA CYS A 55 4.82 -2.44 -1.71
C CYS A 55 4.07 -3.74 -1.96
N ILE A 56 4.46 -4.83 -1.30
CA ILE A 56 3.82 -6.15 -1.43
C ILE A 56 2.37 -6.12 -0.92
N ASP A 57 2.11 -5.44 0.19
CA ASP A 57 0.78 -5.29 0.77
C ASP A 57 -0.17 -4.50 -0.15
N ILE A 58 0.29 -3.40 -0.74
CA ILE A 58 -0.48 -2.63 -1.73
C ILE A 58 -0.68 -3.45 -3.01
N ALA A 59 0.39 -4.08 -3.52
CA ALA A 59 0.36 -4.86 -4.75
C ALA A 59 -0.60 -6.06 -4.66
N ARG A 60 -0.62 -6.76 -3.52
CA ARG A 60 -1.60 -7.83 -3.23
C ARG A 60 -3.03 -7.31 -3.28
N ARG A 61 -3.30 -6.17 -2.66
CA ARG A 61 -4.64 -5.58 -2.61
C ARG A 61 -5.18 -5.23 -4.00
N ILE A 62 -4.34 -4.72 -4.89
CA ILE A 62 -4.75 -4.34 -6.25
C ILE A 62 -4.58 -5.48 -7.29
N GLY A 63 -4.25 -6.70 -6.84
CA GLY A 63 -4.20 -7.87 -7.71
C GLY A 63 -2.98 -7.96 -8.63
N ILE A 64 -1.85 -7.31 -8.28
CA ILE A 64 -0.59 -7.48 -9.01
C ILE A 64 -0.04 -8.89 -8.72
N THR A 65 0.43 -9.56 -9.78
CA THR A 65 1.09 -10.88 -9.66
C THR A 65 2.42 -10.75 -8.90
N PRO A 66 2.78 -11.69 -7.99
CA PRO A 66 4.04 -11.64 -7.24
C PRO A 66 5.30 -11.47 -8.08
N LEU A 67 5.33 -12.03 -9.29
CA LEU A 67 6.43 -11.86 -10.25
C LEU A 67 6.67 -10.40 -10.65
N CYS A 68 5.64 -9.55 -10.52
CA CYS A 68 5.68 -8.15 -10.89
C CYS A 68 5.96 -7.21 -9.69
N TYR A 69 6.09 -7.72 -8.45
CA TYR A 69 6.28 -6.86 -7.28
C TYR A 69 7.56 -6.00 -7.36
N SER A 70 8.63 -6.55 -7.90
CA SER A 70 9.91 -5.86 -8.08
C SER A 70 9.87 -4.70 -9.08
N LEU A 71 8.81 -4.60 -9.90
CA LEU A 71 8.60 -3.48 -10.82
C LEU A 71 8.09 -2.23 -10.10
N PHE A 72 7.59 -2.37 -8.88
CA PHE A 72 6.99 -1.28 -8.12
C PHE A 72 7.89 -0.85 -6.97
N ALA A 73 7.85 0.44 -6.66
CA ALA A 73 8.55 1.03 -5.54
C ALA A 73 7.76 2.20 -4.95
N LEU A 74 8.21 2.65 -3.77
CA LEU A 74 7.69 3.85 -3.13
C LEU A 74 8.51 5.06 -3.52
N TYR A 75 7.81 6.12 -3.92
CA TYR A 75 8.37 7.41 -4.26
C TYR A 75 7.95 8.45 -3.22
N ASP A 76 8.92 9.11 -2.60
CA ASP A 76 8.67 10.22 -1.69
C ASP A 76 8.51 11.52 -2.48
N THR A 77 7.33 12.12 -2.36
CA THR A 77 6.98 13.36 -3.07
C THR A 77 7.70 14.58 -2.53
N GLN A 78 8.06 14.59 -1.25
CA GLN A 78 8.72 15.72 -0.59
C GLN A 78 10.20 15.78 -0.96
N SER A 79 10.91 14.67 -0.79
CA SER A 79 12.34 14.58 -1.11
C SER A 79 12.64 14.28 -2.58
N ARG A 80 11.61 13.89 -3.35
CA ARG A 80 11.70 13.50 -4.78
C ARG A 80 12.65 12.33 -5.04
N ILE A 81 12.68 11.36 -4.13
CA ILE A 81 13.54 10.18 -4.24
C ILE A 81 12.71 8.90 -4.26
N TRP A 82 13.29 7.86 -4.86
CA TRP A 82 12.81 6.49 -4.73
C TRP A 82 13.40 5.85 -3.48
N LEU A 83 12.55 5.20 -2.69
CA LEU A 83 12.98 4.50 -1.50
C LEU A 83 13.44 3.08 -1.87
N PRO A 84 14.58 2.62 -1.32
CA PRO A 84 15.02 1.25 -1.54
C PRO A 84 14.09 0.28 -0.79
N PRO A 85 13.95 -0.99 -1.26
CA PRO A 85 13.03 -1.97 -0.68
C PRO A 85 13.33 -2.26 0.81
N ASN A 86 14.60 -2.17 1.20
CA ASN A 86 15.06 -2.36 2.58
C ASN A 86 14.89 -1.12 3.49
N HIS A 87 14.29 -0.02 2.99
CA HIS A 87 14.04 1.16 3.81
C HIS A 87 12.98 0.86 4.87
N VAL A 88 13.29 1.11 6.14
CA VAL A 88 12.39 0.83 7.26
C VAL A 88 11.76 2.13 7.77
N PHE A 89 10.43 2.18 7.75
CA PHE A 89 9.64 3.25 8.35
C PHE A 89 9.31 2.91 9.80
N LYS A 90 9.56 3.87 10.70
CA LYS A 90 9.07 3.84 12.07
C LYS A 90 7.85 4.75 12.15
N ILE A 91 6.67 4.15 12.10
CA ILE A 91 5.40 4.85 11.97
C ILE A 91 4.83 5.05 13.37
N SER A 92 4.59 6.31 13.70
CA SER A 92 4.01 6.78 14.96
C SER A 92 2.84 7.73 14.67
N LYS A 93 2.03 8.04 15.68
CA LYS A 93 0.83 8.90 15.52
C LYS A 93 1.17 10.34 15.10
N ASP A 94 2.41 10.76 15.29
CA ASP A 94 2.99 12.05 14.91
C ASP A 94 3.63 12.03 13.52
N THR A 95 3.83 10.85 12.92
CA THR A 95 4.42 10.72 11.59
C THR A 95 3.47 11.31 10.55
N ASN A 96 3.97 12.15 9.64
CA ASN A 96 3.18 12.67 8.52
C ASN A 96 3.97 12.49 7.22
N LEU A 97 3.89 11.30 6.66
CA LEU A 97 4.61 10.93 5.44
C LEU A 97 3.63 10.58 4.34
N ASN A 98 3.86 11.13 3.14
CA ASN A 98 3.04 10.87 1.96
C ASN A 98 3.91 10.33 0.82
N LEU A 99 3.66 9.07 0.47
CA LEU A 99 4.40 8.35 -0.56
C LEU A 99 3.48 7.98 -1.73
N LEU A 100 4.08 7.82 -2.90
CA LEU A 100 3.42 7.30 -4.08
C LEU A 100 3.89 5.88 -4.36
N PHE A 101 2.95 4.97 -4.58
CA PHE A 101 3.20 3.66 -5.14
C PHE A 101 3.19 3.75 -6.67
N ARG A 102 4.35 3.50 -7.30
CA ARG A 102 4.54 3.62 -8.76
C ARG A 102 5.48 2.54 -9.28
N LEU A 103 5.35 2.29 -10.59
CA LEU A 103 6.35 1.53 -11.35
C LEU A 103 7.65 2.34 -11.45
N ARG A 104 8.79 1.69 -11.21
CA ARG A 104 10.13 2.30 -11.18
C ARG A 104 10.96 1.87 -12.39
#